data_AF-A0A967C3I1-F1
#
_entry.id   AF-A0A967C3I1-F1
#
_cell.length_a   1.000
_cell.length_b   1.000
_cell.length_c   1.000
_cell.angle_alpha   90.00
_cell.angle_beta   90.00
_cell.angle_gamma   90.00
#
_symmetry.space_group_name_H-M   'P 1'
#
loop_
_entity.id
_entity.type
_entity.pdbx_description
1 polymer ?
#
loop_
_entity_poly.entity_id
_entity_poly.type
_entity_poly.pdbx_seq_one_letter_code
_entity_poly.pdbx_strand_id
1 'polypeptide(L)'
;MNLNEYGVIFRHGVGFDLSSNTALSITFTKPSGATLTVSNPSVTAPASIGGSFSANEYFSYVFADGNVDEAGEWSVRATYTDGSKQLISDAVTFIINP
;
A
#
# COMPACT_ATOMS: atom_id res chain seq x y z
N MET A 1 8.79 -10.32 -4.29
CA MET A 1 9.00 -9.28 -5.31
C MET A 1 10.48 -9.22 -5.59
N ASN A 2 10.88 -8.94 -6.82
CA ASN A 2 12.29 -8.85 -7.22
C ASN A 2 12.65 -7.42 -7.62
N LEU A 3 13.94 -7.10 -7.62
CA LEU A 3 14.46 -5.81 -8.05
C LEU A 3 14.05 -5.53 -9.50
N ASN A 4 13.66 -4.28 -9.79
CA ASN A 4 13.14 -3.79 -11.07
C ASN A 4 11.85 -4.47 -11.54
N GLU A 5 11.18 -5.26 -10.69
CA GLU A 5 9.90 -5.87 -11.04
C GLU A 5 8.79 -4.79 -11.07
N TYR A 6 7.99 -4.78 -12.13
CA TYR A 6 6.89 -3.83 -12.31
C TYR A 6 5.59 -4.57 -12.69
N GLY A 7 4.45 -3.91 -12.52
CA GLY A 7 3.13 -4.51 -12.71
C GLY A 7 2.69 -5.43 -11.56
N VAL A 8 3.53 -5.58 -10.52
CA VAL A 8 3.23 -6.38 -9.33
C VAL A 8 2.29 -5.61 -8.43
N ILE A 9 1.29 -6.32 -7.89
CA ILE A 9 0.29 -5.75 -7.00
C ILE A 9 0.68 -6.01 -5.55
N PHE A 10 0.81 -4.94 -4.77
CA PHE A 10 0.80 -5.00 -3.31
C PHE A 10 -0.61 -4.78 -2.79
N ARG A 11 -1.03 -5.60 -1.81
CA ARG A 11 -2.32 -5.47 -1.13
C ARG A 11 -2.13 -5.62 0.36
N HIS A 12 -2.79 -4.77 1.13
CA HIS A 12 -2.80 -4.88 2.58
C HIS A 12 -4.14 -4.41 3.15
N GLY A 13 -4.70 -5.23 4.05
CA GLY A 13 -5.91 -4.93 4.80
C GLY A 13 -5.57 -4.22 6.11
N VAL A 14 -6.31 -3.16 6.40
CA VAL A 14 -6.12 -2.32 7.59
C VAL A 14 -7.27 -2.43 8.59
N GLY A 15 -8.37 -3.11 8.24
CA GLY A 15 -9.52 -3.29 9.16
C GLY A 15 -10.19 -1.98 9.56
N PHE A 16 -10.10 -0.97 8.69
CA PHE A 16 -10.62 0.37 8.89
C PHE A 16 -11.34 0.82 7.62
N ASP A 17 -12.44 1.57 7.75
CA ASP A 17 -13.21 2.05 6.61
C ASP A 17 -12.44 3.11 5.81
N LEU A 18 -11.97 2.72 4.62
CA LEU A 18 -11.27 3.56 3.65
C LEU A 18 -12.17 4.03 2.50
N SER A 19 -13.50 4.04 2.67
CA SER A 19 -14.46 4.32 1.59
C SER A 19 -14.25 5.63 0.82
N SER A 20 -13.56 6.62 1.38
CA SER A 20 -13.12 7.82 0.66
C SER A 20 -11.70 7.63 0.10
N ASN A 21 -11.59 7.12 -1.12
CA ASN A 21 -10.30 6.82 -1.75
C ASN A 21 -9.37 8.05 -1.85
N THR A 22 -9.93 9.26 -1.93
CA THR A 22 -9.19 10.52 -2.00
C THR A 22 -8.57 10.96 -0.67
N ALA A 23 -8.91 10.28 0.42
CA ALA A 23 -8.39 10.55 1.75
C ALA A 23 -7.20 9.65 2.12
N LEU A 24 -6.84 8.67 1.27
CA LEU A 24 -5.79 7.70 1.53
C LEU A 24 -4.45 8.10 0.89
N SER A 25 -3.40 7.99 1.67
CA SER A 25 -2.01 8.04 1.22
C SER A 25 -1.28 6.78 1.70
N ILE A 26 -0.44 6.20 0.85
CA ILE A 26 0.44 5.07 1.19
C ILE A 26 1.88 5.55 1.09
N THR A 27 2.69 5.26 2.10
CA THR A 27 4.12 5.53 2.07
C THR A 27 4.88 4.22 2.19
N PHE A 28 5.62 3.89 1.14
CA PHE A 28 6.63 2.84 1.16
C PHE A 28 7.96 3.46 1.56
N THR A 29 8.67 2.82 2.50
CA THR A 29 10.01 3.21 2.94
C THR A 29 10.99 2.13 2.48
N LYS A 30 11.99 2.56 1.72
CA LYS A 30 13.06 1.71 1.17
C LYS A 30 14.10 1.38 2.24
N PRO A 31 14.98 0.37 2.01
CA PRO A 31 16.09 0.05 2.90
C PRO A 31 17.02 1.23 3.16
N SER A 32 17.23 2.10 2.15
CA SER A 32 18.00 3.33 2.29
C SER A 32 17.36 4.39 3.19
N GLY A 33 16.07 4.26 3.52
CA GLY A 33 15.25 5.26 4.19
C GLY A 33 14.56 6.24 3.25
N ALA A 34 14.82 6.17 1.94
CA ALA A 34 14.05 6.93 0.95
C ALA A 34 12.58 6.47 0.93
N THR A 35 11.67 7.35 0.50
CA THR A 35 10.24 7.04 0.47
C THR A 35 9.64 7.15 -0.92
N LEU A 36 8.68 6.27 -1.19
CA LEU A 36 7.74 6.36 -2.30
C LEU A 36 6.36 6.61 -1.69
N THR A 37 5.80 7.80 -1.91
CA THR A 37 4.46 8.17 -1.44
C THR A 37 3.47 8.14 -2.59
N VAL A 38 2.36 7.46 -2.38
CA VAL A 38 1.26 7.31 -3.32
C VAL A 38 0.01 7.91 -2.71
N SER A 39 -0.46 9.01 -3.27
CA SER A 39 -1.72 9.63 -2.89
C SER A 39 -2.87 9.10 -3.74
N ASN A 40 -4.05 8.98 -3.14
CA ASN A 40 -5.27 8.50 -3.80
C ASN A 40 -5.08 7.15 -4.52
N PRO A 41 -4.47 6.14 -3.88
CA PRO A 41 -4.30 4.83 -4.47
C PRO A 41 -5.68 4.17 -4.70
N SER A 42 -5.69 3.08 -5.45
CA SER A 42 -6.91 2.30 -5.65
C SER A 42 -7.30 1.59 -4.34
N VAL A 43 -8.27 2.16 -3.62
CA VAL A 43 -9.06 1.42 -2.63
C VAL A 43 -10.14 0.67 -3.40
N THR A 44 -10.18 -0.65 -3.23
CA THR A 44 -10.99 -1.50 -4.10
C THR A 44 -12.29 -1.86 -3.38
N ALA A 45 -13.42 -1.37 -3.91
CA ALA A 45 -14.77 -1.83 -3.57
C ALA A 45 -15.02 -3.23 -4.18
N PRO A 46 -15.96 -4.04 -3.67
CA PRO A 46 -15.85 -5.49 -3.66
C PRO A 46 -15.95 -6.09 -5.07
N ALA A 47 -14.85 -6.65 -5.53
CA ALA A 47 -14.92 -8.04 -5.96
C ALA A 47 -14.17 -8.82 -4.89
N SER A 48 -14.73 -9.93 -4.43
CA SER A 48 -13.99 -10.93 -3.67
C SER A 48 -12.76 -11.32 -4.50
N ILE A 49 -11.64 -10.63 -4.27
CA ILE A 49 -10.34 -11.10 -4.69
C ILE A 49 -10.05 -12.14 -3.63
N GLY A 50 -10.37 -13.40 -3.92
CA GLY A 50 -10.37 -14.51 -2.96
C GLY A 50 -9.21 -14.38 -1.96
N GLY A 51 -9.55 -14.13 -0.69
CA GLY A 51 -8.58 -13.85 0.36
C GLY A 51 -8.99 -12.69 1.29
N SER A 52 -9.75 -13.03 2.33
CA SER A 52 -9.69 -12.46 3.69
C SER A 52 -9.94 -10.96 3.98
N PHE A 53 -10.12 -10.05 3.02
CA PHE A 53 -10.34 -8.62 3.33
C PHE A 53 -11.78 -8.17 3.04
N SER A 54 -12.40 -7.43 3.98
CA SER A 54 -13.70 -6.80 3.77
C SER A 54 -13.59 -5.66 2.76
N ALA A 55 -14.72 -5.34 2.10
CA ALA A 55 -14.80 -4.20 1.19
C ALA A 55 -14.38 -2.90 1.88
N ASN A 56 -13.63 -2.05 1.18
CA ASN A 56 -13.12 -0.76 1.68
C ASN A 56 -12.19 -0.86 2.90
N GLU A 57 -11.80 -2.04 3.36
CA GLU A 57 -10.88 -2.21 4.50
C GLU A 57 -9.46 -2.60 4.06
N TYR A 58 -9.16 -2.46 2.76
CA TYR A 58 -7.84 -2.73 2.20
C TYR A 58 -7.51 -1.74 1.09
N PHE A 59 -6.21 -1.58 0.86
CA PHE A 59 -5.70 -0.82 -0.27
C PHE A 59 -4.89 -1.71 -1.20
N SER A 60 -4.74 -1.25 -2.44
CA SER A 60 -3.89 -1.88 -3.42
C SER A 60 -3.03 -0.86 -4.15
N TYR A 61 -1.81 -1.28 -4.50
CA TYR A 61 -0.91 -0.49 -5.31
C TYR A 61 -0.23 -1.38 -6.34
N VAL A 62 -0.18 -0.93 -7.59
CA VAL A 62 0.57 -1.58 -8.66
C VAL A 62 1.87 -0.83 -8.83
N PHE A 63 3.01 -1.51 -8.66
CA PHE A 63 4.31 -0.88 -8.85
C PHE A 63 4.52 -0.55 -10.33
N ALA A 64 4.83 0.72 -10.62
CA ALA A 64 5.26 1.17 -11.93
C ALA A 64 6.74 0.82 -12.16
N ASP A 65 7.16 0.89 -13.42
CA ASP A 65 8.57 0.79 -13.79
C ASP A 65 9.42 1.81 -13.01
N GLY A 66 10.59 1.38 -12.54
CA GLY A 66 11.50 2.18 -11.72
C GLY A 66 11.10 2.39 -10.25
N ASN A 67 9.92 1.92 -9.79
CA ASN A 67 9.57 2.05 -8.37
C ASN A 67 10.35 1.09 -7.48
N VAL A 68 10.59 -0.13 -7.95
CA VAL A 68 11.24 -1.21 -7.20
C VAL A 68 12.74 -1.19 -7.54
N ASP A 69 13.44 -0.20 -7.03
CA ASP A 69 14.83 0.13 -7.40
C ASP A 69 15.86 -0.23 -6.32
N GLU A 70 15.42 -0.78 -5.20
CA GLU A 70 16.29 -1.23 -4.11
C GLU A 70 15.89 -2.63 -3.60
N ALA A 71 16.87 -3.53 -3.48
CA ALA A 71 16.68 -4.83 -2.84
C ALA A 71 16.82 -4.72 -1.32
N GLY A 72 16.09 -5.54 -0.57
CA GLY A 72 16.12 -5.57 0.89
C GLY A 72 14.73 -5.50 1.53
N GLU A 73 14.71 -5.17 2.82
CA GLU A 73 13.46 -5.01 3.58
C GLU A 73 12.85 -3.63 3.33
N TRP A 74 11.64 -3.63 2.78
CA TRP A 74 10.82 -2.44 2.64
C TRP A 74 9.75 -2.44 3.72
N SER A 75 9.29 -1.26 4.11
CA SER A 75 8.11 -1.11 4.98
C SER A 75 7.05 -0.24 4.31
N VAL A 76 5.80 -0.41 4.70
CA VAL A 76 4.67 0.39 4.20
C VAL A 76 3.76 0.81 5.33
N ARG A 77 3.24 2.04 5.24
CA ARG A 77 2.16 2.55 6.09
C ARG A 77 1.10 3.24 5.26
N ALA A 78 -0.15 3.09 5.68
CA ALA A 78 -1.27 3.86 5.19
C ALA A 78 -1.60 5.01 6.16
N THR A 79 -1.95 6.16 5.61
CA THR A 79 -2.54 7.28 6.33
C THR A 79 -3.84 7.66 5.65
N TYR A 80 -4.92 7.69 6.43
CA TYR A 80 -6.24 8.07 5.95
C TYR A 80 -6.76 9.25 6.76
N THR A 81 -7.32 10.27 6.10
CA THR A 81 -7.93 11.42 6.78
C THR A 81 -9.12 11.93 5.99
N ASP A 82 -10.33 11.66 6.51
CA ASP A 82 -11.61 12.04 5.92
C ASP A 82 -12.52 12.66 6.98
N GLY A 83 -12.53 13.99 7.06
CA GLY A 83 -13.25 14.71 8.10
C GLY A 83 -12.78 14.29 9.50
N SER A 84 -13.67 13.64 10.27
CA SER A 84 -13.37 13.12 11.62
C SER A 84 -12.76 11.71 11.62
N LYS A 85 -12.75 11.00 10.49
CA LYS A 85 -12.14 9.68 10.37
C LYS A 85 -10.64 9.82 10.12
N GLN A 86 -9.83 9.24 10.99
CA GLN A 86 -8.37 9.22 10.83
C GLN A 86 -7.82 7.83 11.14
N LEU A 87 -6.85 7.41 10.32
CA LEU A 87 -6.07 6.20 10.53
C LEU A 87 -4.61 6.50 10.19
N ILE A 88 -3.71 6.00 11.03
CA ILE A 88 -2.33 5.71 10.67
C ILE A 88 -2.16 4.22 10.92
N SER A 89 -1.92 3.43 9.88
CA SER A 89 -1.76 1.98 10.03
C SER A 89 -0.44 1.63 10.70
N ASP A 90 -0.37 0.42 11.25
CA ASP A 90 0.90 -0.19 11.60
C ASP A 90 1.79 -0.31 10.35
N ALA A 91 3.11 -0.32 10.58
CA ALA A 91 4.06 -0.62 9.51
C ALA A 91 4.02 -2.12 9.21
N VAL A 92 3.95 -2.46 7.93
CA VAL A 92 4.11 -3.84 7.45
C VAL A 92 5.37 -3.91 6.62
N THR A 93 6.13 -4.99 6.76
CA THR A 93 7.37 -5.20 6.00
C THR A 93 7.20 -6.27 4.93
N PHE A 94 7.99 -6.16 3.87
CA PHE A 94 8.14 -7.17 2.83
C PHE A 94 9.54 -7.10 2.23
N ILE A 95 9.98 -8.21 1.63
CA ILE A 95 11.32 -8.33 1.06
C ILE A 95 11.26 -8.19 -0.47
N ILE A 96 12.14 -7.35 -0.99
CA ILE A 96 12.50 -7.29 -2.40
C ILE A 96 13.81 -8.06 -2.58
N ASN A 97 13.74 -9.16 -3.34
CA ASN A 97 14.90 -9.96 -3.67
C ASN A 97 15.75 -9.27 -4.75
N PRO A 98 17.06 -9.58 -4.84
CA PRO A 98 17.92 -9.12 -5.92
C PRO A 98 17.41 -9.52 -7.31
#